data_AF-A0A974DLN9-F1
#
_entry.id   AF-A0A974DLN9-F1
#
_cell.length_a   1.000
_cell.length_b   1.000
_cell.length_c   1.000
_cell.angle_alpha   90.00
_cell.angle_beta   90.00
_cell.angle_gamma   90.00
#
_symmetry.space_group_name_H-M   'P 1'
#
loop_
_entity.id
_entity.type
_entity.pdbx_description
1 polymer ?
#
loop_
_entity_poly.entity_id
_entity_poly.type
_entity_poly.pdbx_seq_one_letter_code
_entity_poly.pdbx_strand_id
1 'polypeptide(L)'
;MKLEIFTRKRKRENTTSCNILNNSNELPETTTEKAVEQPLKNDNAVTESDINGKELTVIAQAVVECSTTPFSDEEKQRSTKQCSPVNSNESANDIPPSIQESSFWIPELNLRMRHKAMLQTDTAALSTIVLDAAQKLLKEQFKAEGLQPCMTPLSDLHCVSGPAVQIHADTETDHCYTSCYRKHRVEIADSDPFCISGSVCQQIERIYQNVVPDPLRSVAYLIVDRQRPDSSDCVLYAVAFAYELLSNGNVHCRFDGEKMREHLLNCLENRRITAFPKM
;
A
#
# COMPACT_ATOMS: atom_id res chain seq x y z
N MET A 1 -26.71 -37.80 47.62
CA MET A 1 -25.94 -36.56 47.86
C MET A 1 -26.64 -35.42 47.14
N LYS A 2 -27.13 -34.43 47.90
CA LYS A 2 -27.74 -33.20 47.39
C LYS A 2 -26.63 -32.20 47.07
N LEU A 3 -26.71 -31.52 45.93
CA LEU A 3 -25.99 -30.26 45.70
C LEU A 3 -27.01 -29.23 45.23
N GLU A 4 -27.40 -28.34 46.13
CA GLU A 4 -27.83 -26.98 45.81
C GLU A 4 -26.68 -26.05 46.22
N ILE A 5 -26.43 -24.98 45.45
CA ILE A 5 -26.39 -23.57 45.93
C ILE A 5 -25.69 -22.63 44.91
N PHE A 6 -26.48 -21.59 44.58
CA PHE A 6 -26.14 -20.17 44.29
C PHE A 6 -25.49 -19.69 42.98
N THR A 7 -26.37 -19.16 42.12
CA THR A 7 -26.47 -17.77 41.63
C THR A 7 -25.28 -16.80 41.79
N ARG A 8 -24.96 -16.10 40.68
CA ARG A 8 -24.85 -14.62 40.65
C ARG A 8 -24.98 -14.06 39.22
N LYS A 9 -26.06 -13.31 39.00
CA LYS A 9 -26.25 -12.37 37.88
C LYS A 9 -25.28 -11.19 38.01
N ARG A 10 -24.71 -10.73 36.90
CA ARG A 10 -24.26 -9.33 36.76
C ARG A 10 -24.77 -8.77 35.43
N LYS A 11 -25.74 -7.87 35.57
CA LYS A 11 -26.21 -6.91 34.56
C LYS A 11 -25.32 -5.67 34.69
N ARG A 12 -24.77 -5.17 33.60
CA ARG A 12 -24.33 -3.76 33.46
C ARG A 12 -24.55 -3.32 32.03
N GLU A 13 -25.63 -2.56 31.86
CA GLU A 13 -25.82 -1.57 30.80
C GLU A 13 -24.99 -0.31 31.16
N ASN A 14 -24.37 0.31 30.14
CA ASN A 14 -24.25 1.77 29.94
C ASN A 14 -22.95 2.12 29.20
N THR A 15 -23.08 2.68 28.00
CA THR A 15 -22.18 3.68 27.41
C THR A 15 -22.92 4.29 26.21
N THR A 16 -23.63 5.39 26.44
CA THR A 16 -23.22 6.79 26.16
C THR A 16 -23.29 7.12 24.68
N SER A 17 -24.46 7.61 24.26
CA SER A 17 -24.67 8.36 23.02
C SER A 17 -23.92 9.68 23.06
N CYS A 18 -23.11 9.97 22.05
CA CYS A 18 -22.58 11.32 21.82
C CYS A 18 -23.56 12.10 20.93
N ASN A 19 -24.25 13.06 21.53
CA ASN A 19 -24.96 14.14 20.83
C ASN A 19 -23.93 15.17 20.37
N ILE A 20 -23.86 15.45 19.07
CA ILE A 20 -23.18 16.65 18.55
C ILE A 20 -24.25 17.74 18.43
N LEU A 21 -24.16 18.73 19.31
CA LEU A 21 -24.89 19.98 19.22
C LEU A 21 -24.25 20.85 18.13
N ASN A 22 -25.05 21.22 17.14
CA ASN A 22 -24.82 22.35 16.26
C ASN A 22 -24.75 23.62 17.11
N ASN A 23 -23.71 24.43 16.92
CA ASN A 23 -23.73 25.82 17.35
C ASN A 23 -23.24 26.71 16.20
N SER A 24 -24.21 27.35 15.56
CA SER A 24 -24.05 28.49 14.69
C SER A 24 -23.58 29.68 15.52
N ASN A 25 -22.56 30.40 15.06
CA ASN A 25 -22.32 31.76 15.53
C ASN A 25 -22.24 32.69 14.33
N GLU A 26 -23.17 33.64 14.32
CA GLU A 26 -23.32 34.75 13.41
C GLU A 26 -22.26 35.84 13.65
N LEU A 27 -21.95 36.58 12.58
CA LEU A 27 -21.27 37.88 12.58
C LEU A 27 -22.07 38.96 13.32
N PRO A 28 -21.46 40.13 13.57
CA PRO A 28 -21.87 41.27 12.74
C PRO A 28 -20.73 42.17 12.24
N GLU A 29 -21.02 42.80 11.11
CA GLU A 29 -20.30 43.88 10.41
C GLU A 29 -20.32 45.22 11.16
N THR A 30 -19.46 46.17 10.76
CA THR A 30 -19.77 47.58 10.36
C THR A 30 -18.46 48.36 10.10
N THR A 31 -18.16 48.76 8.84
CA THR A 31 -18.25 50.13 8.22
C THR A 31 -17.31 51.21 8.83
N THR A 32 -16.62 52.14 8.11
CA THR A 32 -16.85 52.86 6.83
C THR A 32 -15.63 53.74 6.45
N GLU A 33 -15.46 54.03 5.13
CA GLU A 33 -14.98 55.29 4.46
C GLU A 33 -13.53 55.82 4.65
N LYS A 34 -12.81 56.49 3.72
CA LYS A 34 -12.99 57.11 2.37
C LYS A 34 -11.57 57.41 1.81
N ALA A 35 -11.23 57.05 0.56
CA ALA A 35 -11.19 57.88 -0.68
C ALA A 35 -10.10 58.98 -0.81
N VAL A 36 -9.20 58.85 -1.81
CA VAL A 36 -8.65 59.93 -2.66
C VAL A 36 -8.38 59.41 -4.09
N GLU A 37 -8.85 60.17 -5.07
CA GLU A 37 -8.83 60.03 -6.55
C GLU A 37 -7.44 60.23 -7.22
N GLN A 38 -7.04 59.39 -8.20
CA GLN A 38 -6.97 59.58 -9.68
C GLN A 38 -5.84 60.50 -10.25
N PRO A 39 -5.53 60.46 -11.58
CA PRO A 39 -5.45 59.34 -12.56
C PRO A 39 -4.20 59.42 -13.48
N LEU A 40 -3.96 58.39 -14.31
CA LEU A 40 -3.39 58.57 -15.66
C LEU A 40 -3.76 57.40 -16.58
N LYS A 41 -4.11 57.77 -17.82
CA LYS A 41 -4.76 57.03 -18.90
C LYS A 41 -3.78 56.17 -19.71
N ASN A 42 -4.26 55.07 -20.30
CA ASN A 42 -4.42 54.91 -21.76
C ASN A 42 -4.73 53.46 -22.16
N ASP A 43 -5.95 53.27 -22.68
CA ASP A 43 -6.35 52.65 -23.94
C ASP A 43 -5.50 51.51 -24.57
N ASN A 44 -6.09 50.31 -24.66
CA ASN A 44 -6.51 49.76 -25.95
C ASN A 44 -7.44 48.54 -25.80
N ALA A 45 -8.49 48.55 -26.62
CA ALA A 45 -9.63 47.64 -26.63
C ALA A 45 -9.49 46.52 -27.68
N VAL A 46 -9.87 45.30 -27.24
CA VAL A 46 -10.90 44.42 -27.84
C VAL A 46 -10.66 43.76 -29.21
N THR A 47 -10.78 42.41 -29.24
CA THR A 47 -11.93 41.71 -29.86
C THR A 47 -12.01 40.25 -29.38
N GLU A 48 -13.23 39.87 -28.98
CA GLU A 48 -13.75 38.53 -28.69
C GLU A 48 -13.93 37.69 -29.97
N SER A 49 -13.92 36.36 -29.83
CA SER A 49 -15.00 35.52 -30.37
C SER A 49 -15.02 34.15 -29.71
N ASP A 50 -16.19 33.83 -29.15
CA ASP A 50 -16.60 32.64 -28.42
C ASP A 50 -16.76 31.35 -29.25
N ILE A 51 -17.11 30.30 -28.48
CA ILE A 51 -17.95 29.12 -28.79
C ILE A 51 -17.17 27.85 -29.21
N ASN A 52 -17.03 26.87 -28.31
CA ASN A 52 -18.09 25.85 -28.11
C ASN A 52 -17.74 24.89 -26.95
N GLY A 53 -18.72 24.66 -26.08
CA GLY A 53 -18.64 23.72 -24.98
C GLY A 53 -19.03 22.29 -25.36
N LYS A 54 -18.61 21.37 -24.48
CA LYS A 54 -19.05 19.99 -24.18
C LYS A 54 -17.80 19.21 -23.75
N GLU A 55 -17.74 18.38 -22.73
CA GLU A 55 -18.57 17.92 -21.62
C GLU A 55 -17.68 16.82 -20.95
N LEU A 56 -17.91 16.49 -19.67
CA LEU A 56 -17.46 15.24 -18.99
C LEU A 56 -15.96 15.10 -18.66
N THR A 57 -15.50 14.81 -17.43
CA THR A 57 -16.14 14.49 -16.15
C THR A 57 -15.10 14.73 -15.05
N VAL A 58 -15.53 15.37 -13.96
CA VAL A 58 -14.80 15.47 -12.69
C VAL A 58 -14.72 14.09 -12.05
N ILE A 59 -13.54 13.48 -11.96
CA ILE A 59 -13.35 12.29 -11.13
C ILE A 59 -13.21 12.77 -9.69
N ALA A 60 -14.29 12.62 -8.94
CA ALA A 60 -14.35 12.91 -7.52
C ALA A 60 -13.37 12.01 -6.75
N GLN A 61 -12.72 12.61 -5.75
CA GLN A 61 -11.98 11.94 -4.70
C GLN A 61 -12.86 10.90 -4.01
N ALA A 62 -12.49 9.63 -4.10
CA ALA A 62 -12.93 8.63 -3.14
C ALA A 62 -12.07 8.79 -1.88
N VAL A 63 -12.63 9.49 -0.88
CA VAL A 63 -12.11 9.42 0.49
C VAL A 63 -12.46 8.03 1.01
N VAL A 64 -11.46 7.18 1.18
CA VAL A 64 -11.64 5.91 1.89
C VAL A 64 -11.73 6.24 3.38
N GLU A 65 -12.94 6.39 3.88
CA GLU A 65 -13.19 6.23 5.32
C GLU A 65 -12.99 4.75 5.66
N CYS A 66 -11.92 4.45 6.39
CA CYS A 66 -11.74 3.16 7.05
C CYS A 66 -12.76 3.09 8.21
N SER A 67 -14.04 2.92 7.87
CA SER A 67 -15.13 2.77 8.82
C SER A 67 -16.24 1.93 8.18
N THR A 68 -16.56 0.86 8.88
CA THR A 68 -17.42 -0.26 8.50
C THR A 68 -18.79 0.20 8.00
N THR A 69 -18.98 0.28 6.68
CA THR A 69 -20.32 0.24 6.03
C THR A 69 -20.26 -0.57 4.73
N PRO A 70 -21.34 -1.30 4.38
CA PRO A 70 -21.30 -2.32 3.34
C PRO A 70 -21.39 -1.70 1.95
N PHE A 71 -20.42 -2.02 1.08
CA PHE A 71 -20.52 -1.80 -0.36
C PHE A 71 -21.73 -2.54 -0.93
N SER A 72 -22.45 -1.87 -1.83
CA SER A 72 -23.63 -2.34 -2.56
C SER A 72 -23.42 -3.72 -3.21
N ASP A 73 -24.39 -4.62 -3.04
CA ASP A 73 -24.32 -6.05 -3.40
C ASP A 73 -24.25 -6.38 -4.91
N GLU A 74 -24.08 -5.41 -5.81
CA GLU A 74 -24.05 -5.66 -7.27
C GLU A 74 -22.64 -5.80 -7.88
N GLU A 75 -21.56 -5.53 -7.14
CA GLU A 75 -20.17 -5.77 -7.61
C GLU A 75 -19.51 -6.99 -6.94
N LYS A 76 -20.30 -7.78 -6.20
CA LYS A 76 -19.86 -8.90 -5.35
C LYS A 76 -19.72 -10.25 -6.08
N GLN A 77 -19.81 -10.28 -7.41
CA GLN A 77 -19.86 -11.53 -8.19
C GLN A 77 -18.81 -11.65 -9.32
N ARG A 78 -17.78 -10.81 -9.37
CA ARG A 78 -16.60 -11.09 -10.20
C ARG A 78 -15.32 -11.00 -9.37
N SER A 79 -14.65 -12.14 -9.25
CA SER A 79 -13.36 -12.39 -8.59
C SER A 79 -13.41 -12.58 -7.06
N THR A 80 -13.72 -13.80 -6.63
CA THR A 80 -13.66 -14.25 -5.23
C THR A 80 -12.40 -15.06 -4.91
N LYS A 81 -11.29 -14.84 -5.63
CA LYS A 81 -10.04 -15.53 -5.32
C LYS A 81 -8.96 -14.52 -4.95
N GLN A 82 -8.88 -14.33 -3.64
CA GLN A 82 -7.76 -13.77 -2.92
C GLN A 82 -6.45 -14.47 -3.33
N CYS A 83 -5.32 -13.75 -3.32
CA CYS A 83 -4.00 -14.34 -3.49
C CYS A 83 -3.81 -15.53 -2.52
N SER A 84 -3.06 -16.54 -2.97
CA SER A 84 -2.81 -17.76 -2.18
C SER A 84 -1.68 -17.59 -1.18
N PRO A 85 -1.73 -18.25 0.00
CA PRO A 85 -1.06 -17.85 1.25
C PRO A 85 0.41 -17.37 1.13
N VAL A 86 0.65 -16.08 1.39
CA VAL A 86 1.80 -15.43 2.06
C VAL A 86 1.92 -15.96 3.50
N ASN A 87 2.04 -17.28 3.63
CA ASN A 87 2.13 -17.94 4.93
C ASN A 87 3.50 -17.69 5.58
N SER A 88 3.48 -17.16 6.81
CA SER A 88 4.60 -17.20 7.77
C SER A 88 4.65 -18.51 8.57
N ASN A 89 3.69 -19.41 8.39
CA ASN A 89 3.70 -20.75 8.97
C ASN A 89 3.52 -21.85 7.91
N GLU A 90 4.53 -22.70 7.86
CA GLU A 90 4.76 -23.80 6.93
C GLU A 90 3.65 -24.86 7.00
N SER A 91 3.07 -25.20 5.84
CA SER A 91 2.32 -26.43 5.63
C SER A 91 2.97 -27.17 4.47
N ALA A 92 4.04 -27.91 4.79
CA ALA A 92 4.70 -28.86 3.90
C ALA A 92 3.82 -30.11 3.75
N ASN A 93 2.82 -30.05 2.88
CA ASN A 93 2.07 -31.24 2.47
C ASN A 93 1.93 -31.17 0.95
N ASP A 94 3.02 -31.50 0.24
CA ASP A 94 3.04 -32.04 -1.14
C ASP A 94 4.46 -32.14 -1.74
N ILE A 95 5.52 -31.97 -0.93
CA ILE A 95 6.92 -32.14 -1.38
C ILE A 95 7.52 -33.40 -0.76
N PRO A 96 8.13 -34.33 -1.55
CA PRO A 96 8.73 -35.55 -1.03
C PRO A 96 9.87 -35.27 -0.03
N PRO A 97 9.94 -35.96 1.11
CA PRO A 97 10.96 -35.71 2.11
C PRO A 97 12.25 -36.45 1.76
N SER A 98 13.24 -35.75 1.21
CA SER A 98 14.63 -36.18 1.30
C SER A 98 15.59 -35.00 1.38
N ILE A 99 16.04 -34.71 2.60
CA ILE A 99 17.30 -34.03 2.99
C ILE A 99 17.82 -33.01 1.95
N GLN A 100 17.13 -31.89 1.76
CA GLN A 100 17.68 -30.67 1.13
C GLN A 100 16.84 -29.39 1.32
N GLU A 101 15.67 -29.46 1.97
CA GLU A 101 14.80 -28.28 2.18
C GLU A 101 15.31 -27.31 3.27
N SER A 102 16.14 -27.80 4.19
CA SER A 102 16.62 -27.03 5.33
C SER A 102 17.95 -26.32 5.08
N SER A 103 18.70 -26.66 4.02
CA SER A 103 19.97 -26.01 3.73
C SER A 103 19.78 -24.58 3.25
N PHE A 104 20.71 -23.71 3.64
CA PHE A 104 20.76 -22.36 3.15
C PHE A 104 21.16 -22.35 1.67
N TRP A 105 20.43 -21.57 0.87
CA TRP A 105 20.81 -21.18 -0.48
C TRP A 105 21.63 -19.88 -0.43
N ILE A 106 21.14 -18.87 0.29
CA ILE A 106 21.81 -17.58 0.50
C ILE A 106 21.71 -17.25 2.01
N PRO A 107 22.70 -17.64 2.83
CA PRO A 107 22.67 -17.47 4.28
C PRO A 107 22.48 -16.01 4.73
N GLU A 108 23.17 -15.05 4.09
CA GLU A 108 23.16 -13.64 4.46
C GLU A 108 21.81 -12.93 4.19
N LEU A 109 20.95 -13.54 3.39
CA LEU A 109 19.57 -13.13 3.15
C LEU A 109 18.55 -14.06 3.84
N ASN A 110 19.02 -15.02 4.64
CA ASN A 110 18.19 -16.04 5.28
C ASN A 110 17.36 -16.87 4.28
N LEU A 111 17.87 -17.06 3.05
CA LEU A 111 17.18 -17.83 2.03
C LEU A 111 17.62 -19.29 2.06
N ARG A 112 16.66 -20.20 2.02
CA ARG A 112 16.84 -21.65 1.99
C ARG A 112 16.54 -22.19 0.58
N MET A 113 16.95 -23.44 0.31
CA MET A 113 16.69 -24.09 -0.97
C MET A 113 15.21 -24.12 -1.35
N ARG A 114 14.30 -24.24 -0.37
CA ARG A 114 12.85 -24.12 -0.62
C ARG A 114 12.46 -22.77 -1.24
N HIS A 115 13.10 -21.66 -0.84
CA HIS A 115 12.80 -20.34 -1.39
C HIS A 115 13.30 -20.23 -2.83
N LYS A 116 14.40 -20.92 -3.17
CA LYS A 116 14.85 -21.08 -4.56
C LYS A 116 13.81 -21.83 -5.39
N ALA A 117 13.32 -22.95 -4.87
CA ALA A 117 12.31 -23.76 -5.55
C ALA A 117 11.00 -22.99 -5.80
N MET A 118 10.58 -22.13 -4.84
CA MET A 118 9.42 -21.23 -5.02
C MET A 118 9.61 -20.27 -6.19
N LEU A 119 10.80 -19.69 -6.35
CA LEU A 119 11.12 -18.81 -7.49
C LEU A 119 11.24 -19.57 -8.82
N GLN A 120 11.56 -20.86 -8.80
CA GLN A 120 11.62 -21.71 -10.00
C GLN A 120 10.25 -22.29 -10.40
N THR A 121 9.22 -22.10 -9.57
CA THR A 121 7.87 -22.61 -9.80
C THR A 121 6.95 -21.45 -10.14
N ASP A 122 6.39 -21.42 -11.35
CA ASP A 122 5.62 -20.28 -11.87
C ASP A 122 4.37 -19.94 -11.06
N THR A 123 3.78 -20.91 -10.37
CA THR A 123 2.52 -20.75 -9.62
C THR A 123 2.70 -20.62 -8.11
N ALA A 124 3.92 -20.80 -7.60
CA ALA A 124 4.16 -20.79 -6.16
C ALA A 124 4.09 -19.37 -5.59
N ALA A 125 3.24 -19.15 -4.59
CA ALA A 125 3.24 -17.90 -3.84
C ALA A 125 4.60 -17.68 -3.17
N LEU A 126 5.17 -16.48 -3.27
CA LEU A 126 6.46 -16.16 -2.67
C LEU A 126 6.30 -15.82 -1.19
N SER A 127 7.23 -16.29 -0.36
CA SER A 127 7.17 -16.04 1.09
C SER A 127 7.62 -14.62 1.45
N THR A 128 7.20 -14.16 2.62
CA THR A 128 7.68 -12.90 3.23
C THR A 128 9.20 -12.89 3.42
N ILE A 129 9.85 -14.05 3.53
CA ILE A 129 11.32 -14.14 3.62
C ILE A 129 11.98 -13.74 2.29
N VAL A 130 11.39 -14.10 1.14
CA VAL A 130 11.87 -13.64 -0.17
C VAL A 130 11.67 -12.12 -0.29
N LEU A 131 10.53 -11.62 0.17
CA LEU A 131 10.24 -10.19 0.18
C LEU A 131 11.22 -9.41 1.08
N ASP A 132 11.48 -9.86 2.30
CA ASP A 132 12.45 -9.25 3.22
C ASP A 132 13.86 -9.26 2.66
N ALA A 133 14.26 -10.33 1.98
CA ALA A 133 15.54 -10.40 1.27
C ALA A 133 15.62 -9.32 0.18
N ALA A 134 14.56 -9.13 -0.61
CA ALA A 134 14.51 -8.09 -1.64
C ALA A 134 14.52 -6.67 -1.03
N GLN A 135 13.74 -6.42 0.03
CA GLN A 135 13.75 -5.15 0.75
C GLN A 135 15.13 -4.81 1.29
N LYS A 136 15.82 -5.78 1.91
CA LYS A 136 17.19 -5.61 2.40
C LYS A 136 18.14 -5.17 1.29
N LEU A 137 18.12 -5.86 0.15
CA LEU A 137 18.98 -5.53 -0.99
C LEU A 137 18.67 -4.13 -1.56
N LEU A 138 17.39 -3.79 -1.75
CA LEU A 138 16.98 -2.46 -2.22
C LEU A 138 17.42 -1.35 -1.26
N LYS A 139 17.25 -1.58 0.05
CA LYS A 139 17.65 -0.63 1.09
C LYS A 139 19.16 -0.38 1.08
N GLU A 140 19.94 -1.45 0.95
CA GLU A 140 21.40 -1.37 0.89
C GLU A 140 21.90 -0.67 -0.39
N GLN A 141 21.26 -0.92 -1.54
CA GLN A 141 21.63 -0.35 -2.84
C GLN A 141 21.32 1.14 -2.93
N PHE A 142 20.11 1.53 -2.57
CA PHE A 142 19.62 2.91 -2.75
C PHE A 142 19.84 3.80 -1.54
N LYS A 143 20.34 3.25 -0.42
CA LYS A 143 20.42 3.95 0.88
C LYS A 143 19.08 4.58 1.28
N ALA A 144 18.01 3.85 0.98
CA ALA A 144 16.65 4.34 1.09
C ALA A 144 16.15 4.33 2.54
N GLU A 145 15.31 5.31 2.86
CA GLU A 145 14.42 5.24 4.01
C GLU A 145 13.22 4.32 3.72
N GLY A 146 12.59 3.81 4.78
CA GLY A 146 11.57 2.76 4.68
C GLY A 146 12.21 1.37 4.53
N LEU A 147 11.62 0.55 3.65
CA LEU A 147 11.99 -0.85 3.38
C LEU A 147 12.29 -1.64 4.67
N GLN A 148 11.41 -1.48 5.66
CA GLN A 148 11.49 -2.16 6.94
C GLN A 148 10.98 -3.60 6.79
N PRO A 149 11.54 -4.58 7.52
CA PRO A 149 11.10 -5.96 7.44
C PRO A 149 9.59 -6.12 7.63
N CYS A 150 8.97 -7.02 6.86
CA CYS A 150 7.52 -7.17 6.81
C CYS A 150 6.89 -7.56 8.15
N MET A 151 7.62 -8.29 8.99
CA MET A 151 7.16 -8.76 10.30
C MET A 151 7.62 -7.86 11.46
N THR A 152 8.08 -6.63 11.19
CA THR A 152 8.45 -5.68 12.24
C THR A 152 7.20 -5.28 13.05
N PRO A 153 7.20 -5.45 14.39
CA PRO A 153 6.10 -5.01 15.23
C PRO A 153 5.83 -3.51 15.09
N LEU A 154 4.56 -3.09 15.20
CA LEU A 154 4.17 -1.67 15.06
C LEU A 154 4.96 -0.73 16.01
N SER A 155 5.28 -1.20 17.22
CA SER A 155 6.10 -0.47 18.19
C SER A 155 7.52 -0.18 17.72
N ASP A 156 8.04 -1.04 16.85
CA ASP A 156 9.43 -1.07 16.40
C ASP A 156 9.57 -0.47 14.99
N LEU A 157 8.45 -0.13 14.35
CA LEU A 157 8.46 0.60 13.08
C LEU A 157 8.98 2.03 13.29
N HIS A 158 9.97 2.36 12.47
CA HIS A 158 10.58 3.68 12.41
C HIS A 158 9.85 4.56 11.40
N CYS A 159 9.63 5.81 11.80
CA CYS A 159 9.10 6.84 10.91
C CYS A 159 10.19 7.28 9.93
N VAL A 160 9.77 7.62 8.72
CA VAL A 160 10.65 8.22 7.71
C VAL A 160 10.69 9.73 7.89
N SER A 161 11.78 10.37 7.46
CA SER A 161 12.03 11.81 7.55
C SER A 161 12.03 12.51 6.19
N GLY A 162 11.97 11.74 5.09
CA GLY A 162 12.00 12.26 3.73
C GLY A 162 11.41 11.27 2.72
N PRO A 163 11.78 11.39 1.42
CA PRO A 163 11.37 10.43 0.40
C PRO A 163 11.71 9.00 0.81
N ALA A 164 10.72 8.12 0.75
CA ALA A 164 10.85 6.75 1.22
C ALA A 164 9.99 5.81 0.40
N VAL A 165 10.35 4.53 0.42
CA VAL A 165 9.59 3.42 -0.19
C VAL A 165 9.47 2.32 0.85
N GLN A 166 8.30 1.71 0.95
CA GLN A 166 8.03 0.57 1.83
C GLN A 166 7.26 -0.48 1.05
N ILE A 167 7.63 -1.76 1.22
CA ILE A 167 6.80 -2.85 0.74
C ILE A 167 6.03 -3.42 1.94
N HIS A 168 4.72 -3.55 1.81
CA HIS A 168 3.86 -4.10 2.85
C HIS A 168 3.50 -5.54 2.50
N ALA A 169 3.64 -6.46 3.45
CA ALA A 169 3.01 -7.76 3.40
C ALA A 169 1.75 -7.71 4.26
N ASP A 170 0.60 -7.78 3.62
CA ASP A 170 -0.69 -7.81 4.29
C ASP A 170 -1.07 -9.27 4.54
N THR A 171 -0.77 -9.78 5.74
CA THR A 171 -1.04 -11.19 6.08
C THR A 171 -2.53 -11.49 6.27
N GLU A 172 -3.38 -10.47 6.40
CA GLU A 172 -4.83 -10.66 6.53
C GLU A 172 -5.48 -10.90 5.15
N THR A 173 -5.02 -10.15 4.14
CA THR A 173 -5.50 -10.24 2.76
C THR A 173 -4.62 -11.06 1.86
N ASP A 174 -3.49 -11.53 2.39
CA ASP A 174 -2.54 -12.37 1.70
C ASP A 174 -1.89 -11.71 0.48
N HIS A 175 -1.60 -10.42 0.63
CA HIS A 175 -1.26 -9.55 -0.49
C HIS A 175 -0.03 -8.71 -0.23
N CYS A 176 0.58 -8.19 -1.29
CA CYS A 176 1.74 -7.33 -1.22
C CYS A 176 1.60 -6.12 -2.14
N TYR A 177 1.95 -4.95 -1.63
CA TYR A 177 1.95 -3.70 -2.38
C TYR A 177 3.06 -2.78 -1.89
N THR A 178 3.41 -1.81 -2.73
CA THR A 178 4.46 -0.84 -2.43
C THR A 178 3.85 0.51 -2.14
N SER A 179 4.19 1.10 -1.01
CA SER A 179 3.90 2.50 -0.72
C SER A 179 5.17 3.35 -0.88
N CYS A 180 4.99 4.63 -1.16
CA CYS A 180 6.08 5.60 -1.10
C CYS A 180 5.59 6.97 -0.64
N TYR A 181 6.50 7.76 -0.08
CA TYR A 181 6.26 9.18 0.15
C TYR A 181 6.95 10.01 -0.95
N ARG A 182 6.15 10.67 -1.78
CA ARG A 182 6.62 11.57 -2.84
C ARG A 182 5.59 12.66 -3.09
N LYS A 183 6.04 13.85 -3.54
CA LYS A 183 5.14 14.97 -3.89
C LYS A 183 4.15 15.31 -2.76
N HIS A 184 4.62 15.28 -1.50
CA HIS A 184 3.85 15.63 -0.31
C HIS A 184 2.62 14.73 -0.03
N ARG A 185 2.63 13.49 -0.50
CA ARG A 185 1.58 12.49 -0.21
C ARG A 185 2.14 11.08 -0.16
N VAL A 186 1.36 10.16 0.39
CA VAL A 186 1.62 8.72 0.28
C VAL A 186 1.02 8.22 -1.03
N GLU A 187 1.80 7.51 -1.84
CA GLU A 187 1.34 6.85 -3.06
C GLU A 187 1.44 5.33 -2.91
N ILE A 188 0.47 4.58 -3.43
CA ILE A 188 0.43 3.11 -3.38
C ILE A 188 0.44 2.54 -4.79
N ALA A 189 1.39 1.66 -5.07
CA ALA A 189 1.45 0.82 -6.27
C ALA A 189 1.01 -0.60 -5.90
N ASP A 190 -0.10 -1.03 -6.49
CA ASP A 190 -0.74 -2.32 -6.25
C ASP A 190 -1.10 -2.99 -7.58
N SER A 191 -0.58 -4.19 -7.81
CA SER A 191 -0.80 -4.99 -9.01
C SER A 191 -2.15 -5.69 -9.05
N ASP A 192 -2.84 -5.79 -7.92
CA ASP A 192 -4.19 -6.35 -7.80
C ASP A 192 -4.97 -5.58 -6.73
N PRO A 193 -5.45 -4.37 -7.08
CA PRO A 193 -6.00 -3.43 -6.12
C PRO A 193 -7.15 -4.06 -5.34
N PHE A 194 -6.90 -4.27 -4.05
CA PHE A 194 -7.85 -4.77 -3.06
C PHE A 194 -7.91 -3.81 -1.86
N CYS A 195 -8.84 -4.05 -0.94
CA CYS A 195 -8.91 -3.31 0.31
C CYS A 195 -7.66 -3.60 1.18
N ILE A 196 -6.93 -2.55 1.52
CA ILE A 196 -5.84 -2.59 2.50
C ILE A 196 -6.39 -2.94 3.88
N SER A 197 -5.77 -3.88 4.59
CA SER A 197 -6.18 -4.25 5.95
C SER A 197 -5.94 -3.14 6.97
N GLY A 198 -6.65 -3.21 8.10
CA GLY A 198 -6.46 -2.29 9.22
C GLY A 198 -5.03 -2.34 9.78
N SER A 199 -4.39 -3.52 9.77
CA SER A 199 -2.99 -3.69 10.18
C SER A 199 -2.06 -2.85 9.30
N VAL A 200 -2.22 -2.89 7.98
CA VAL A 200 -1.35 -2.09 7.11
C VAL A 200 -1.70 -0.61 7.12
N CYS A 201 -2.96 -0.22 7.33
CA CYS A 201 -3.30 1.17 7.61
C CYS A 201 -2.48 1.73 8.79
N GLN A 202 -2.40 0.99 9.91
CA GLN A 202 -1.58 1.38 11.06
C GLN A 202 -0.09 1.48 10.72
N GLN A 203 0.43 0.57 9.88
CA GLN A 203 1.81 0.65 9.40
C GLN A 203 2.04 1.93 8.58
N ILE A 204 1.14 2.28 7.65
CA ILE A 204 1.23 3.48 6.82
C ILE A 204 1.21 4.73 7.71
N GLU A 205 0.30 4.82 8.67
CA GLU A 205 0.26 5.93 9.63
C GLU A 205 1.59 6.04 10.38
N ARG A 206 2.08 4.93 10.93
CA ARG A 206 3.30 4.91 11.73
C ARG A 206 4.56 5.23 10.94
N ILE A 207 4.66 4.76 9.69
CA ILE A 207 5.84 4.96 8.86
C ILE A 207 5.91 6.42 8.38
N TYR A 208 4.77 7.00 7.99
CA TYR A 208 4.75 8.31 7.32
C TYR A 208 4.32 9.50 8.19
N GLN A 209 3.97 9.30 9.47
CA GLN A 209 3.52 10.36 10.39
C GLN A 209 4.42 11.62 10.49
N ASN A 210 5.72 11.49 10.23
CA ASN A 210 6.65 12.61 10.34
C ASN A 210 6.74 13.44 9.05
N VAL A 211 6.29 12.90 7.92
CA VAL A 211 6.37 13.55 6.61
C VAL A 211 5.01 13.99 6.07
N VAL A 212 3.92 13.43 6.59
CA VAL A 212 2.55 13.83 6.27
C VAL A 212 1.72 13.89 7.56
N PRO A 213 0.98 14.99 7.84
CA PRO A 213 0.16 15.12 9.05
C PRO A 213 -0.93 14.05 9.18
N ASP A 214 -1.51 13.65 8.06
CA ASP A 214 -2.54 12.61 7.97
C ASP A 214 -2.20 11.66 6.81
N PRO A 215 -1.37 10.62 7.08
CA PRO A 215 -0.91 9.73 6.03
C PRO A 215 -2.04 9.05 5.26
N LEU A 216 -3.07 8.55 5.97
CA LEU A 216 -4.17 7.80 5.34
C LEU A 216 -5.04 8.68 4.45
N ARG A 217 -5.35 9.92 4.85
CA ARG A 217 -6.10 10.84 3.98
C ARG A 217 -5.30 11.33 2.78
N SER A 218 -3.97 11.20 2.82
CA SER A 218 -3.10 11.56 1.71
C SER A 218 -2.89 10.44 0.68
N VAL A 219 -3.33 9.21 0.98
CA VAL A 219 -3.08 8.05 0.13
C VAL A 219 -3.66 8.26 -1.27
N ALA A 220 -2.82 8.08 -2.29
CA ALA A 220 -3.21 8.05 -3.69
C ALA A 220 -2.76 6.73 -4.34
N TYR A 221 -3.65 6.05 -5.04
CA TYR A 221 -3.30 4.84 -5.79
C TYR A 221 -2.72 5.20 -7.16
N LEU A 222 -1.59 4.59 -7.49
CA LEU A 222 -0.93 4.72 -8.79
C LEU A 222 -1.58 3.76 -9.79
N ILE A 223 -1.73 4.22 -11.03
CA ILE A 223 -2.13 3.36 -12.14
C ILE A 223 -0.91 2.57 -12.59
N VAL A 224 -0.80 1.31 -12.17
CA VAL A 224 0.36 0.45 -12.44
C VAL A 224 -0.04 -0.79 -13.24
N ASP A 225 0.95 -1.53 -13.72
CA ASP A 225 0.71 -2.81 -14.36
C ASP A 225 0.04 -3.80 -13.40
N ARG A 226 -0.84 -4.63 -13.94
CA ARG A 226 -1.60 -5.59 -13.16
C ARG A 226 -1.04 -6.98 -13.32
N GLN A 227 -0.99 -7.73 -12.23
CA GLN A 227 -0.74 -9.16 -12.31
C GLN A 227 -1.92 -9.85 -13.01
N ARG A 228 -1.67 -11.04 -13.57
CA ARG A 228 -2.74 -11.84 -14.15
C ARG A 228 -3.77 -12.20 -13.07
N PRO A 229 -5.07 -12.30 -13.41
CA PRO A 229 -6.06 -12.84 -12.51
C PRO A 229 -5.61 -14.20 -11.97
N ASP A 230 -5.87 -14.47 -10.70
CA ASP A 230 -5.47 -15.68 -9.98
C ASP A 230 -3.94 -15.90 -9.88
N SER A 231 -3.12 -14.90 -10.17
CA SER A 231 -1.67 -14.98 -9.95
C SER A 231 -1.31 -14.82 -8.47
N SER A 232 -0.20 -15.46 -8.08
CA SER A 232 0.44 -15.33 -6.76
C SER A 232 1.73 -14.49 -6.83
N ASP A 233 1.82 -13.60 -7.83
CA ASP A 233 3.00 -12.80 -8.15
C ASP A 233 3.04 -11.42 -7.45
N CYS A 234 2.14 -11.15 -6.49
CA CYS A 234 2.05 -9.85 -5.81
C CYS A 234 3.40 -9.39 -5.21
N VAL A 235 4.19 -10.32 -4.69
CA VAL A 235 5.56 -10.07 -4.21
C VAL A 235 6.49 -9.61 -5.34
N LEU A 236 6.43 -10.22 -6.53
CA LEU A 236 7.27 -9.84 -7.68
C LEU A 236 6.96 -8.42 -8.13
N TYR A 237 5.67 -8.11 -8.27
CA TYR A 237 5.20 -6.79 -8.68
C TYR A 237 5.57 -5.73 -7.64
N ALA A 238 5.37 -6.01 -6.36
CA ALA A 238 5.76 -5.08 -5.30
C ALA A 238 7.27 -4.78 -5.32
N VAL A 239 8.12 -5.80 -5.47
CA VAL A 239 9.58 -5.59 -5.59
C VAL A 239 9.93 -4.78 -6.86
N ALA A 240 9.27 -5.04 -7.98
CA ALA A 240 9.48 -4.31 -9.23
C ALA A 240 9.06 -2.85 -9.13
N PHE A 241 7.89 -2.56 -8.52
CA PHE A 241 7.44 -1.19 -8.27
C PHE A 241 8.40 -0.45 -7.34
N ALA A 242 8.85 -1.09 -6.26
CA ALA A 242 9.81 -0.50 -5.35
C ALA A 242 11.11 -0.14 -6.08
N TYR A 243 11.61 -1.01 -6.97
CA TYR A 243 12.79 -0.70 -7.79
C TYR A 243 12.55 0.52 -8.69
N GLU A 244 11.44 0.58 -9.44
CA GLU A 244 11.15 1.72 -10.32
C GLU A 244 11.00 3.03 -9.54
N LEU A 245 10.38 3.00 -8.37
CA LEU A 245 10.25 4.18 -7.50
C LEU A 245 11.61 4.66 -6.97
N LEU A 246 12.46 3.73 -6.52
CA LEU A 246 13.79 4.03 -5.98
C LEU A 246 14.80 4.47 -7.04
N SER A 247 14.73 3.89 -8.23
CA SER A 247 15.60 4.25 -9.37
C SER A 247 15.13 5.49 -10.14
N ASN A 248 14.01 6.11 -9.71
CA ASN A 248 13.32 7.16 -10.45
C ASN A 248 13.00 6.75 -11.90
N GLY A 249 12.66 5.47 -12.07
CA GLY A 249 12.21 4.86 -13.31
C GLY A 249 10.71 5.10 -13.56
N ASN A 250 10.13 4.24 -14.39
CA ASN A 250 8.73 4.32 -14.79
C ASN A 250 7.91 3.24 -14.10
N VAL A 251 7.28 3.58 -12.98
CA VAL A 251 6.38 2.68 -12.23
C VAL A 251 5.10 2.31 -13.02
N HIS A 252 4.76 3.07 -14.08
CA HIS A 252 3.60 2.80 -14.95
C HIS A 252 3.93 1.86 -16.11
N CYS A 253 5.15 1.33 -16.21
CA CYS A 253 5.52 0.40 -17.26
C CYS A 253 4.85 -0.96 -17.07
N ARG A 254 4.74 -1.73 -18.17
CA ARG A 254 4.26 -3.12 -18.14
C ARG A 254 5.43 -4.07 -18.01
N PHE A 255 5.31 -5.05 -17.13
CA PHE A 255 6.36 -6.03 -16.91
C PHE A 255 6.13 -7.28 -17.77
N ASP A 256 7.24 -7.92 -18.13
CA ASP A 256 7.23 -9.24 -18.74
C ASP A 256 7.13 -10.29 -17.62
N GLY A 257 5.89 -10.60 -17.23
CA GLY A 257 5.56 -11.50 -16.12
C GLY A 257 6.19 -12.90 -16.24
N GLU A 258 6.45 -13.39 -17.45
CA GLU A 258 7.08 -14.70 -17.67
C GLU A 258 8.56 -14.70 -17.24
N LYS A 259 9.22 -13.54 -17.25
CA LYS A 259 10.64 -13.40 -16.91
C LYS A 259 10.90 -12.86 -15.51
N MET A 260 9.88 -12.33 -14.81
CA MET A 260 10.08 -11.68 -13.51
C MET A 260 10.63 -12.62 -12.43
N ARG A 261 10.20 -13.90 -12.43
CA ARG A 261 10.66 -14.90 -11.44
C ARG A 261 12.12 -15.26 -11.61
N GLU A 262 12.51 -15.63 -12.83
CA GLU A 262 13.91 -15.91 -13.18
C GLU A 262 14.79 -14.68 -12.91
N HIS A 263 14.29 -13.49 -13.24
CA HIS A 263 14.99 -12.24 -12.95
C HIS A 263 15.20 -12.01 -11.46
N LEU A 264 14.18 -12.17 -10.62
CA LEU A 264 14.32 -12.01 -9.17
C LEU A 264 15.29 -13.04 -8.59
N LEU A 265 15.23 -14.30 -9.06
CA LEU A 265 16.19 -15.34 -8.68
C LEU A 265 17.62 -14.89 -8.98
N ASN A 266 17.88 -14.44 -10.20
CA ASN A 266 19.21 -13.93 -10.60
C ASN A 266 19.62 -12.70 -9.79
N CYS A 267 18.69 -11.79 -9.49
CA CYS A 267 18.96 -10.61 -8.67
C CYS A 267 19.37 -10.99 -7.24
N LEU A 268 18.68 -11.96 -6.63
CA LEU A 268 19.02 -12.47 -5.31
C LEU A 268 20.40 -13.13 -5.32
N GLU A 269 20.70 -13.99 -6.30
CA GLU A 269 22.02 -14.65 -6.45
C GLU A 269 23.15 -13.65 -6.63
N ASN A 270 22.92 -12.56 -7.37
CA ASN A 270 23.90 -11.50 -7.59
C ASN A 270 23.93 -10.43 -6.50
N ARG A 271 23.11 -10.56 -5.44
CA ARG A 271 22.93 -9.56 -4.36
C ARG A 271 22.63 -8.16 -4.90
N ARG A 272 22.01 -8.09 -6.08
CA ARG A 272 21.71 -6.84 -6.77
C ARG A 272 20.37 -6.88 -7.45
N ILE A 273 19.43 -6.03 -7.02
CA ILE A 273 18.16 -5.87 -7.73
C ILE A 273 18.41 -4.92 -8.90
N THR A 274 17.94 -5.31 -10.07
CA THR A 274 18.03 -4.51 -11.30
C THR A 274 16.64 -4.35 -11.91
N ALA A 275 16.50 -3.42 -12.87
CA ALA A 275 15.25 -3.16 -13.54
C ALA A 275 14.60 -4.47 -14.01
N PHE A 276 13.35 -4.67 -13.64
CA PHE A 276 12.62 -5.88 -14.02
C PHE A 276 12.36 -5.88 -15.53
N PRO A 277 12.29 -7.07 -16.16
CA PRO A 277 11.96 -7.21 -17.57
C PRO A 277 10.64 -6.51 -17.92
N LYS A 278 10.64 -5.76 -19.02
CA LYS A 278 9.49 -4.97 -19.51
C LYS A 278 9.05 -5.48 -20.87
N MET A 279 7.77 -5.27 -21.20
CA MET A 279 7.21 -5.55 -22.53
C MET A 279 7.65 -4.51 -23.58
#